data_AF-A0A2E6T1A9-F1
#
_entry.id   AF-A0A2E6T1A9-F1
#
_cell.length_a   1.000
_cell.length_b   1.000
_cell.length_c   1.000
_cell.angle_alpha   90.00
_cell.angle_beta   90.00
_cell.angle_gamma   90.00
#
_symmetry.space_group_name_H-M   'P 1'
#
loop_
_entity.id
_entity.type
_entity.pdbx_description
1 polymer ?
#
loop_
_entity_poly.entity_id
_entity_poly.type
_entity_poly.pdbx_seq_one_letter_code
_entity_poly.pdbx_strand_id
1 'polypeptide(L)'
;MVKSLSLLRNIVFAANALAVGQMTVQADVKLPSVFGNHMVLQQGQKLPVWGWAEPGETVTVFVAGQTKETKANKKGIWQVRLNPLKASKTPVPFSVKGKNTIDYKDVLIGEVWLCSGQSNMEWTVSRSANPQEEIANGKHPLIRHIKIPHRPSDKQEKDVTPQRGGWEVASPNTVANFTAVGYYFARQLKGELDVPIGLLGANWGGTRIEPWTPPAGFKSVPALKTIAENLKDYPKKDNNGKVHHQSALALYNGMISPLKPYGIRGAIWYQGESNNGEGMLYYEKKKALVNGWRKVWKNKKLPFYFVQLAPFKYGNRNPHDLAGIWQAQLSALEIPHTGMAVTTDIGNTRDIHPKNKQEVGRRLALWALAKNYGKKDIIYSGPLFKSFNKKNQSIIVQFNHDKGLKSSNDKPLTHFELQGSDGKWVPAEAHVHASELIVTSKTVSKPKNIRFGWNQEAEPNLVNGAGLPASPFTSEKSK
;
A
#
# COMPACT_ATOMS: atom_id res chain seq x y z
N MET A 1 -71.06 -35.25 72.99
CA MET A 1 -71.11 -35.36 71.51
C MET A 1 -71.86 -34.14 71.01
N VAL A 2 -71.37 -33.50 69.93
CA VAL A 2 -71.84 -32.22 69.31
C VAL A 2 -71.08 -30.94 69.75
N LYS A 3 -70.37 -30.40 68.73
CA LYS A 3 -70.01 -29.01 68.35
C LYS A 3 -69.35 -28.04 69.34
N SER A 4 -68.23 -27.47 68.90
CA SER A 4 -68.04 -26.01 68.86
C SER A 4 -67.19 -25.62 67.64
N LEU A 5 -67.50 -24.43 67.10
CA LEU A 5 -67.01 -23.81 65.87
C LEU A 5 -65.75 -22.96 66.13
N SER A 6 -65.16 -22.52 65.00
CA SER A 6 -64.37 -21.29 64.81
C SER A 6 -62.84 -21.46 64.95
N LEU A 7 -61.97 -20.92 64.08
CA LEU A 7 -62.09 -19.91 63.04
C LEU A 7 -60.83 -19.99 62.12
N LEU A 8 -61.03 -19.85 60.79
CA LEU A 8 -60.13 -19.25 59.78
C LEU A 8 -58.60 -19.57 59.78
N ARG A 9 -58.15 -20.32 58.74
CA ARG A 9 -56.80 -20.14 58.14
C ARG A 9 -56.80 -20.45 56.62
N ASN A 10 -56.92 -19.37 55.86
CA ASN A 10 -56.34 -19.01 54.55
C ASN A 10 -56.26 -20.02 53.39
N ILE A 11 -57.01 -19.64 52.34
CA ILE A 11 -57.00 -20.12 50.96
C ILE A 11 -55.95 -19.34 50.14
N VAL A 12 -55.47 -19.96 49.06
CA VAL A 12 -54.82 -19.39 47.86
C VAL A 12 -53.34 -19.01 47.98
N PHE A 13 -52.46 -19.84 47.41
CA PHE A 13 -51.23 -19.33 46.77
C PHE A 13 -51.38 -19.48 45.25
N ALA A 14 -51.44 -18.32 44.60
CA ALA A 14 -51.55 -18.15 43.17
C ALA A 14 -50.23 -18.51 42.47
N ALA A 15 -50.35 -19.18 41.33
CA ALA A 15 -49.26 -19.42 40.39
C ALA A 15 -48.88 -18.11 39.69
N ASN A 16 -47.82 -17.45 40.13
CA ASN A 16 -47.18 -16.38 39.37
C ASN A 16 -46.18 -17.00 38.38
N ALA A 17 -46.65 -17.22 37.15
CA ALA A 17 -45.77 -17.46 36.01
C ALA A 17 -45.00 -16.16 35.70
N LEU A 18 -43.70 -16.14 36.00
CA LEU A 18 -42.78 -15.11 35.52
C LEU A 18 -42.67 -15.21 33.99
N ALA A 19 -43.41 -14.36 33.29
CA ALA A 19 -43.15 -14.05 31.89
C ALA A 19 -41.85 -13.24 31.81
N VAL A 20 -40.72 -13.93 31.70
CA VAL A 20 -39.45 -13.33 31.30
C VAL A 20 -39.60 -12.93 29.83
N GLY A 21 -40.03 -11.70 29.59
CA GLY A 21 -40.06 -11.12 28.25
C GLY A 21 -38.67 -11.18 27.65
N GLN A 22 -38.49 -12.00 26.61
CA GLN A 22 -37.31 -11.96 25.78
C GLN A 22 -37.28 -10.59 25.09
N MET A 23 -36.49 -9.65 25.62
CA MET A 23 -36.09 -8.47 24.85
C MET A 23 -35.29 -8.99 23.67
N THR A 24 -35.95 -9.11 22.52
CA THR A 24 -35.25 -9.31 21.25
C THR A 24 -34.51 -8.02 20.98
N VAL A 25 -33.20 -8.01 21.23
CA VAL A 25 -32.32 -6.93 20.79
C VAL A 25 -32.38 -6.94 19.26
N GLN A 26 -33.18 -6.06 18.68
CA GLN A 26 -33.30 -5.93 17.23
C GLN A 26 -32.00 -5.34 16.69
N ALA A 27 -31.35 -6.06 15.77
CA ALA A 27 -30.08 -5.64 15.21
C ALA A 27 -30.27 -5.09 13.80
N ASP A 28 -30.26 -3.77 13.68
CA ASP A 28 -30.32 -3.04 12.42
C ASP A 28 -29.23 -3.49 11.42
N VAL A 29 -29.52 -3.39 10.12
CA VAL A 29 -28.51 -3.53 9.07
C VAL A 29 -27.40 -2.49 9.31
N LYS A 30 -26.15 -2.95 9.25
CA LYS A 30 -24.95 -2.14 9.45
C LYS A 30 -23.89 -2.51 8.43
N LEU A 31 -23.16 -1.52 7.92
CA LEU A 31 -21.99 -1.72 7.08
C LEU A 31 -20.71 -1.35 7.83
N PRO A 32 -19.54 -1.88 7.41
CA PRO A 32 -18.27 -1.42 7.95
C PRO A 32 -18.03 0.07 7.65
N SER A 33 -17.31 0.73 8.54
CA SER A 33 -17.04 2.16 8.56
C SER A 33 -16.21 2.66 7.37
N VAL A 34 -15.70 1.76 6.51
CA VAL A 34 -15.09 2.13 5.21
C VAL A 34 -16.14 2.62 4.20
N PHE A 35 -17.40 2.25 4.36
CA PHE A 35 -18.51 2.82 3.60
C PHE A 35 -19.00 4.09 4.30
N GLY A 36 -19.07 5.19 3.55
CA GLY A 36 -19.45 6.50 4.07
C GLY A 36 -19.79 7.47 2.96
N ASN A 37 -20.32 8.64 3.33
CA ASN A 37 -20.52 9.74 2.39
C ASN A 37 -19.20 10.11 1.68
N HIS A 38 -19.28 10.67 0.48
CA HIS A 38 -18.12 11.08 -0.33
C HIS A 38 -17.22 9.94 -0.84
N MET A 39 -17.57 8.67 -0.63
CA MET A 39 -16.72 7.55 -1.03
C MET A 39 -16.58 7.37 -2.54
N VAL A 40 -15.53 6.65 -2.95
CA VAL A 40 -15.35 6.21 -4.34
C VAL A 40 -15.43 4.68 -4.39
N LEU A 41 -16.39 4.15 -5.14
CA LEU A 41 -16.50 2.73 -5.42
C LEU A 41 -15.65 2.35 -6.64
N GLN A 42 -14.96 1.20 -6.58
CA GLN A 42 -14.11 0.76 -7.69
C GLN A 42 -14.92 0.31 -8.92
N GLN A 43 -14.57 0.87 -10.07
CA GLN A 43 -15.15 0.54 -11.37
C GLN A 43 -14.57 -0.76 -11.99
N GLY A 44 -15.25 -1.29 -13.01
CA GLY A 44 -14.70 -2.29 -13.92
C GLY A 44 -14.45 -3.68 -13.30
N GLN A 45 -14.95 -3.94 -12.10
CA GLN A 45 -14.91 -5.26 -11.46
C GLN A 45 -16.19 -5.54 -10.69
N LYS A 46 -16.45 -6.83 -10.39
CA LYS A 46 -17.54 -7.20 -9.48
C LYS A 46 -17.30 -6.56 -8.12
N LEU A 47 -18.19 -5.66 -7.70
CA LEU A 47 -18.01 -4.86 -6.49
C LEU A 47 -18.71 -5.52 -5.31
N PRO A 48 -17.97 -5.93 -4.25
CA PRO A 48 -18.59 -6.45 -3.05
C PRO A 48 -19.16 -5.32 -2.20
N VAL A 49 -20.38 -5.52 -1.71
CA VAL A 49 -20.99 -4.74 -0.63
C VAL A 49 -21.38 -5.74 0.46
N TRP A 50 -21.02 -5.46 1.71
CA TRP A 50 -21.17 -6.40 2.80
C TRP A 50 -21.43 -5.68 4.11
N GLY A 51 -21.91 -6.44 5.10
CA GLY A 51 -22.20 -5.90 6.41
C GLY A 51 -22.73 -6.95 7.37
N TRP A 52 -23.43 -6.46 8.37
CA TRP A 52 -24.12 -7.22 9.40
C TRP A 52 -25.61 -6.88 9.42
N ALA A 53 -26.42 -7.83 9.87
CA ALA A 53 -27.85 -7.72 10.10
C ALA A 53 -28.29 -8.88 10.99
N GLU A 54 -29.55 -8.93 11.40
CA GLU A 54 -30.06 -10.11 12.11
C GLU A 54 -29.96 -11.39 11.25
N PRO A 55 -29.65 -12.55 11.84
CA PRO A 55 -29.64 -13.81 11.10
C PRO A 55 -30.97 -14.07 10.36
N GLY A 56 -30.90 -14.34 9.06
CA GLY A 56 -32.06 -14.58 8.20
C GLY A 56 -32.72 -13.30 7.65
N GLU A 57 -32.33 -12.11 8.12
CA GLU A 57 -32.83 -10.84 7.61
C GLU A 57 -32.51 -10.69 6.12
N THR A 58 -33.49 -10.23 5.35
CA THR A 58 -33.34 -9.94 3.93
C THR A 58 -32.77 -8.52 3.79
N VAL A 59 -31.66 -8.42 3.07
CA VAL A 59 -30.94 -7.17 2.82
C VAL A 59 -30.92 -6.90 1.32
N THR A 60 -31.47 -5.75 0.93
CA THR A 60 -31.49 -5.24 -0.43
C THR A 60 -30.48 -4.10 -0.57
N VAL A 61 -29.57 -4.21 -1.52
CA VAL A 61 -28.54 -3.20 -1.84
C VAL A 61 -28.87 -2.57 -3.18
N PHE A 62 -28.98 -1.24 -3.20
CA PHE A 62 -29.17 -0.45 -4.41
C PHE A 62 -27.96 0.45 -4.64
N VAL A 63 -27.31 0.32 -5.79
CA VAL A 63 -26.16 1.18 -6.18
C VAL A 63 -26.22 1.46 -7.67
N ALA A 64 -26.23 2.75 -8.04
CA ALA A 64 -26.15 3.20 -9.43
C ALA A 64 -27.13 2.47 -10.38
N GLY A 65 -28.38 2.29 -9.94
CA GLY A 65 -29.43 1.61 -10.71
C GLY A 65 -29.41 0.08 -10.61
N GLN A 66 -28.39 -0.54 -9.99
CA GLN A 66 -28.39 -1.98 -9.73
C GLN A 66 -29.02 -2.30 -8.38
N THR A 67 -29.94 -3.26 -8.37
CA THR A 67 -30.50 -3.86 -7.15
C THR A 67 -29.99 -5.29 -6.98
N LYS A 68 -29.49 -5.63 -5.80
CA LYS A 68 -29.16 -7.01 -5.40
C LYS A 68 -29.74 -7.29 -4.03
N GLU A 69 -30.23 -8.51 -3.85
CA GLU A 69 -30.77 -8.97 -2.58
C GLU A 69 -30.00 -10.17 -2.06
N THR A 70 -29.91 -10.30 -0.73
CA THR A 70 -29.37 -11.46 -0.05
C THR A 70 -29.99 -11.62 1.33
N LYS A 71 -29.65 -12.70 2.03
CA LYS A 71 -29.99 -12.87 3.45
C LYS A 71 -28.74 -12.93 4.31
N ALA A 72 -28.80 -12.34 5.49
CA ALA A 72 -27.76 -12.52 6.49
C ALA A 72 -27.71 -13.97 6.96
N ASN A 73 -26.51 -14.52 7.04
CA ASN A 73 -26.31 -15.91 7.46
C ASN A 73 -26.54 -16.09 8.98
N LYS A 74 -26.37 -17.31 9.49
CA LYS A 74 -26.51 -17.63 10.93
C LYS A 74 -25.61 -16.80 11.86
N LYS A 75 -24.55 -16.18 11.33
CA LYS A 75 -23.63 -15.29 12.07
C LYS A 75 -23.95 -13.80 11.87
N GLY A 76 -25.10 -13.49 11.27
CA GLY A 76 -25.52 -12.13 10.93
C GLY A 76 -24.71 -11.48 9.81
N ILE A 77 -23.89 -12.22 9.05
CA ILE A 77 -23.06 -11.64 7.98
C ILE A 77 -23.77 -11.80 6.64
N TRP A 78 -23.84 -10.72 5.88
CA TRP A 78 -24.37 -10.71 4.51
C TRP A 78 -23.35 -10.11 3.54
N GLN A 79 -23.44 -10.50 2.27
CA GLN A 79 -22.65 -9.91 1.19
C GLN A 79 -23.37 -10.09 -0.15
N VAL A 80 -23.39 -9.03 -0.96
CA VAL A 80 -23.72 -9.09 -2.39
C VAL A 80 -22.49 -8.79 -3.24
N ARG A 81 -22.55 -9.13 -4.53
CA ARG A 81 -21.62 -8.63 -5.54
C ARG A 81 -22.39 -7.97 -6.67
N LEU A 82 -22.18 -6.68 -6.86
CA LEU A 82 -22.72 -5.92 -7.98
C LEU A 82 -21.97 -6.30 -9.26
N ASN A 83 -22.64 -6.16 -10.40
CA ASN A 83 -21.98 -6.26 -11.70
C ASN A 83 -21.02 -5.06 -11.88
N PRO A 84 -19.97 -5.20 -12.71
CA PRO A 84 -19.04 -4.10 -12.97
C PRO A 84 -19.74 -2.79 -13.30
N LEU A 85 -19.43 -1.76 -12.51
CA LEU A 85 -19.89 -0.40 -12.72
C LEU A 85 -18.93 0.35 -13.64
N LYS A 86 -19.45 1.29 -14.45
CA LYS A 86 -18.65 2.26 -15.21
C LYS A 86 -18.33 3.46 -14.32
N ALA A 87 -17.19 4.12 -14.55
CA ALA A 87 -16.87 5.37 -13.87
C ALA A 87 -18.01 6.40 -13.99
N SER A 88 -18.22 7.15 -12.91
CA SER A 88 -19.18 8.24 -12.84
C SER A 88 -18.55 9.40 -12.08
N LYS A 89 -18.41 10.54 -12.77
CA LYS A 89 -17.94 11.80 -12.18
C LYS A 89 -19.04 12.52 -11.38
N THR A 90 -20.30 12.17 -11.62
CA THR A 90 -21.45 12.65 -10.86
C THR A 90 -21.83 11.63 -9.78
N PRO A 91 -22.35 12.10 -8.63
CA PRO A 91 -22.83 11.21 -7.58
C PRO A 91 -23.86 10.20 -8.09
N VAL A 92 -23.73 8.96 -7.64
CA VAL A 92 -24.72 7.89 -7.86
C VAL A 92 -25.45 7.57 -6.56
N PRO A 93 -26.71 7.09 -6.63
CA PRO A 93 -27.40 6.63 -5.43
C PRO A 93 -26.74 5.37 -4.88
N PHE A 94 -26.64 5.29 -3.56
CA PHE A 94 -26.29 4.07 -2.83
C PHE A 94 -27.12 4.00 -1.55
N SER A 95 -28.01 3.00 -1.48
CA SER A 95 -28.75 2.66 -0.28
C SER A 95 -28.67 1.16 0.05
N VAL A 96 -28.81 0.84 1.33
CA VAL A 96 -28.96 -0.53 1.84
C VAL A 96 -30.20 -0.59 2.72
N LYS A 97 -31.12 -1.47 2.38
CA LYS A 97 -32.40 -1.65 3.07
C LYS A 97 -32.45 -3.05 3.70
N GLY A 98 -32.67 -3.08 5.00
CA GLY A 98 -33.11 -4.25 5.77
C GLY A 98 -34.36 -3.84 6.56
N LYS A 99 -34.34 -4.08 7.88
CA LYS A 99 -35.34 -3.52 8.82
C LYS A 99 -35.25 -1.99 8.93
N ASN A 100 -34.05 -1.45 8.77
CA ASN A 100 -33.76 -0.02 8.62
C ASN A 100 -33.18 0.27 7.22
N THR A 101 -33.05 1.55 6.87
CA THR A 101 -32.42 1.97 5.62
C THR A 101 -31.19 2.84 5.92
N ILE A 102 -30.07 2.55 5.24
CA ILE A 102 -28.86 3.36 5.24
C ILE A 102 -28.68 3.96 3.86
N ASP A 103 -28.60 5.28 3.78
CA ASP A 103 -28.33 6.02 2.55
C ASP A 103 -26.96 6.72 2.61
N TYR A 104 -26.18 6.57 1.55
CA TYR A 104 -24.91 7.27 1.38
C TYR A 104 -25.02 8.37 0.33
N LYS A 105 -24.49 9.56 0.66
CA LYS A 105 -24.50 10.75 -0.18
C LYS A 105 -23.14 10.96 -0.86
N ASP A 106 -23.17 11.59 -2.04
CA ASP A 106 -21.97 11.94 -2.82
C ASP A 106 -21.05 10.73 -3.12
N VAL A 107 -21.65 9.61 -3.57
CA VAL A 107 -20.90 8.41 -3.93
C VAL A 107 -20.45 8.49 -5.37
N LEU A 108 -19.15 8.36 -5.62
CA LEU A 108 -18.57 8.34 -6.97
C LEU A 108 -18.19 6.91 -7.37
N ILE A 109 -18.01 6.68 -8.68
CA ILE A 109 -17.48 5.42 -9.21
C ILE A 109 -16.21 5.73 -9.99
N GLY A 110 -15.11 5.06 -9.66
CA GLY A 110 -13.81 5.35 -10.27
C GLY A 110 -12.73 4.35 -9.88
N GLU A 111 -11.51 4.82 -9.70
CA GLU A 111 -10.34 4.00 -9.38
C GLU A 111 -9.98 4.15 -7.90
N VAL A 112 -9.86 3.04 -7.18
CA VAL A 112 -9.56 3.00 -5.75
C VAL A 112 -8.20 2.37 -5.53
N TRP A 113 -7.32 3.08 -4.85
CA TRP A 113 -5.95 2.63 -4.57
C TRP A 113 -5.68 2.60 -3.07
N LEU A 114 -5.04 1.52 -2.63
CA LEU A 114 -4.56 1.38 -1.25
C LEU A 114 -3.19 2.04 -1.10
N CYS A 115 -3.08 3.04 -0.22
CA CYS A 115 -1.88 3.80 0.05
C CYS A 115 -1.27 3.37 1.40
N SER A 116 -0.23 2.54 1.35
CA SER A 116 0.31 1.89 2.55
C SER A 116 1.83 1.91 2.66
N GLY A 117 2.34 1.54 3.82
CA GLY A 117 3.75 1.63 4.18
C GLY A 117 3.95 2.46 5.44
N GLN A 118 5.09 3.12 5.54
CA GLN A 118 5.52 3.84 6.74
C GLN A 118 5.46 5.36 6.58
N SER A 119 6.35 6.09 7.28
CA SER A 119 6.33 7.54 7.45
C SER A 119 6.35 8.30 6.13
N ASN A 120 7.07 7.79 5.12
CA ASN A 120 7.14 8.43 3.81
C ASN A 120 5.84 8.27 2.99
N MET A 121 5.05 7.21 3.20
CA MET A 121 3.67 7.11 2.68
C MET A 121 2.70 7.95 3.53
N GLU A 122 2.89 7.97 4.84
CA GLU A 122 2.06 8.74 5.78
C GLU A 122 2.28 10.26 5.66
N TRP A 123 3.42 10.67 5.11
CA TRP A 123 3.80 12.06 4.94
C TRP A 123 2.69 12.86 4.27
N THR A 124 2.32 14.00 4.88
CA THR A 124 1.16 14.76 4.46
C THR A 124 1.50 15.84 3.44
N VAL A 125 0.51 16.31 2.68
CA VAL A 125 0.69 17.42 1.71
C VAL A 125 1.24 18.67 2.41
N SER A 126 0.76 18.99 3.62
CA SER A 126 1.26 20.11 4.42
C SER A 126 2.74 20.06 4.77
N ARG A 127 3.37 18.88 4.68
CA ARG A 127 4.79 18.66 4.97
C ARG A 127 5.62 18.43 3.70
N SER A 128 4.99 18.38 2.52
CA SER A 128 5.67 18.19 1.23
C SER A 128 6.28 19.50 0.71
N ALA A 129 6.94 19.47 -0.44
CA ALA A 129 7.45 20.67 -1.10
C ALA A 129 6.28 21.58 -1.51
N ASN A 130 6.47 22.90 -1.44
CA ASN A 130 5.51 23.95 -1.81
C ASN A 130 4.09 23.76 -1.21
N PRO A 131 3.95 23.47 0.09
CA PRO A 131 2.68 23.01 0.66
C PRO A 131 1.57 24.08 0.58
N GLN A 132 1.91 25.36 0.66
CA GLN A 132 0.92 26.45 0.60
C GLN A 132 0.24 26.52 -0.77
N GLU A 133 1.02 26.45 -1.84
CA GLU A 133 0.51 26.43 -3.22
C GLU A 133 -0.32 25.16 -3.46
N GLU A 134 0.19 24.00 -3.02
CA GLU A 134 -0.47 22.71 -3.19
C GLU A 134 -1.81 22.63 -2.45
N ILE A 135 -1.90 23.25 -1.28
CA ILE A 135 -3.14 23.35 -0.50
C ILE A 135 -4.12 24.32 -1.17
N ALA A 136 -3.67 25.52 -1.54
CA ALA A 136 -4.51 26.52 -2.19
C ALA A 136 -5.13 26.00 -3.51
N ASN A 137 -4.34 25.23 -4.27
CA ASN A 137 -4.73 24.62 -5.53
C ASN A 137 -5.43 23.26 -5.38
N GLY A 138 -5.61 22.75 -4.16
CA GLY A 138 -6.19 21.43 -3.87
C GLY A 138 -7.68 21.25 -4.18
N LYS A 139 -8.23 21.99 -5.16
CA LYS A 139 -9.63 21.96 -5.58
C LYS A 139 -9.88 20.80 -6.55
N HIS A 140 -9.76 19.57 -6.04
CA HIS A 140 -9.91 18.36 -6.85
C HIS A 140 -11.06 17.48 -6.33
N PRO A 141 -12.34 17.85 -6.56
CA PRO A 141 -13.47 17.13 -5.98
C PRO A 141 -13.57 15.67 -6.44
N LEU A 142 -12.96 15.29 -7.56
CA LEU A 142 -12.94 13.90 -8.01
C LEU A 142 -11.86 13.04 -7.31
N ILE A 143 -11.07 13.62 -6.41
CA ILE A 143 -10.12 12.89 -5.55
C ILE A 143 -10.70 12.82 -4.14
N ARG A 144 -10.79 11.60 -3.60
CA ARG A 144 -11.30 11.34 -2.25
C ARG A 144 -10.26 10.54 -1.47
N HIS A 145 -10.16 10.80 -0.18
CA HIS A 145 -9.23 10.08 0.70
C HIS A 145 -9.91 9.71 2.01
N ILE A 146 -9.62 8.51 2.51
CA ILE A 146 -10.03 8.03 3.82
C ILE A 146 -8.79 7.57 4.57
N LYS A 147 -8.57 8.07 5.80
CA LYS A 147 -7.41 7.70 6.64
C LYS A 147 -7.82 6.68 7.68
N ILE A 148 -7.18 5.52 7.66
CA ILE A 148 -7.32 4.48 8.67
C ILE A 148 -6.44 4.81 9.88
N PRO A 149 -6.96 4.74 11.12
CA PRO A 149 -6.18 5.05 12.31
C PRO A 149 -5.12 3.98 12.60
N HIS A 150 -4.12 4.39 13.37
CA HIS A 150 -3.09 3.52 13.92
C HIS A 150 -3.69 2.55 14.94
N ARG A 151 -4.01 1.34 14.49
CA ARG A 151 -4.73 0.35 15.29
C ARG A 151 -4.10 -1.03 15.09
N PRO A 152 -3.09 -1.42 15.89
CA PRO A 152 -2.62 -2.79 15.88
C PRO A 152 -3.68 -3.68 16.56
N SER A 153 -3.84 -4.92 16.11
CA SER A 153 -4.77 -5.87 16.73
C SER A 153 -4.19 -7.29 16.77
N ASP A 154 -4.54 -8.03 17.83
CA ASP A 154 -4.17 -9.44 17.99
C ASP A 154 -5.01 -10.38 17.14
N LYS A 155 -6.14 -9.90 16.64
CA LYS A 155 -7.04 -10.63 15.75
C LYS A 155 -7.42 -9.80 14.53
N GLN A 156 -7.81 -10.49 13.48
CA GLN A 156 -8.34 -9.82 12.29
C GLN A 156 -9.62 -9.05 12.63
N GLU A 157 -9.53 -7.72 12.58
CA GLU A 157 -10.68 -6.86 12.74
C GLU A 157 -11.58 -6.95 11.51
N LYS A 158 -12.88 -6.77 11.75
CA LYS A 158 -13.90 -6.75 10.70
C LYS A 158 -14.37 -5.33 10.35
N ASP A 159 -14.07 -4.37 11.22
CA ASP A 159 -14.35 -2.95 11.02
C ASP A 159 -13.24 -2.11 11.67
N VAL A 160 -13.03 -0.91 11.14
CA VAL A 160 -12.16 0.11 11.74
C VAL A 160 -12.75 1.47 11.45
N THR A 161 -13.09 2.21 12.50
CA THR A 161 -13.58 3.57 12.37
C THR A 161 -12.47 4.46 11.81
N PRO A 162 -12.65 5.07 10.63
CA PRO A 162 -11.65 5.93 10.03
C PRO A 162 -11.45 7.22 10.84
N GLN A 163 -10.31 7.87 10.65
CA GLN A 163 -10.09 9.21 11.19
C GLN A 163 -11.00 10.23 10.48
N ARG A 164 -11.28 11.35 11.16
CA ARG A 164 -11.98 12.52 10.60
C ARG A 164 -13.34 12.21 9.95
N GLY A 165 -14.02 11.18 10.43
CA GLY A 165 -15.38 10.83 10.00
C GLY A 165 -15.48 10.09 8.66
N GLY A 166 -14.37 9.70 8.03
CA GLY A 166 -14.39 8.84 6.83
C GLY A 166 -13.76 9.46 5.59
N TRP A 167 -14.48 9.40 4.48
CA TRP A 167 -14.00 9.89 3.20
C TRP A 167 -14.08 11.41 3.14
N GLU A 168 -12.95 12.03 2.80
CA GLU A 168 -12.80 13.46 2.64
C GLU A 168 -12.66 13.80 1.15
N VAL A 169 -13.35 14.86 0.73
CA VAL A 169 -13.17 15.50 -0.57
C VAL A 169 -11.81 16.19 -0.62
N ALA A 170 -11.01 16.06 -1.67
CA ALA A 170 -9.83 16.92 -1.82
C ALA A 170 -10.26 18.38 -2.09
N SER A 171 -9.99 19.23 -1.12
CA SER A 171 -10.27 20.67 -1.12
C SER A 171 -9.14 21.40 -0.38
N PRO A 172 -9.02 22.73 -0.51
CA PRO A 172 -8.06 23.50 0.30
C PRO A 172 -8.19 23.28 1.82
N ASN A 173 -9.37 22.90 2.32
CA ASN A 173 -9.60 22.69 3.75
C ASN A 173 -9.15 21.30 4.26
N THR A 174 -8.97 20.34 3.37
CA THR A 174 -8.79 18.91 3.72
C THR A 174 -7.48 18.34 3.20
N VAL A 175 -7.03 18.78 2.02
CA VAL A 175 -5.90 18.19 1.28
C VAL A 175 -4.60 18.21 2.08
N ALA A 176 -4.43 19.21 2.96
CA ALA A 176 -3.28 19.33 3.85
C ALA A 176 -2.99 18.05 4.65
N ASN A 177 -4.03 17.27 4.99
CA ASN A 177 -3.96 16.06 5.81
C ASN A 177 -3.97 14.75 5.02
N PHE A 178 -3.92 14.82 3.69
CA PHE A 178 -3.88 13.62 2.84
C PHE A 178 -2.46 13.09 2.77
N THR A 179 -2.29 11.79 2.54
CA THR A 179 -0.99 11.24 2.11
C THR A 179 -0.52 12.01 0.87
N ALA A 180 0.64 12.65 0.94
CA ALA A 180 1.18 13.43 -0.16
C ALA A 180 1.45 12.55 -1.38
N VAL A 181 2.09 11.39 -1.17
CA VAL A 181 2.38 10.43 -2.24
C VAL A 181 1.09 9.95 -2.90
N GLY A 182 0.09 9.57 -2.10
CA GLY A 182 -1.21 9.13 -2.63
C GLY A 182 -1.96 10.25 -3.36
N TYR A 183 -1.95 11.48 -2.83
CA TYR A 183 -2.59 12.64 -3.44
C TYR A 183 -1.96 12.98 -4.80
N TYR A 184 -0.64 13.07 -4.89
CA TYR A 184 0.03 13.38 -6.16
C TYR A 184 -0.09 12.25 -7.19
N PHE A 185 -0.09 10.99 -6.73
CA PHE A 185 -0.45 9.84 -7.56
C PHE A 185 -1.88 9.97 -8.12
N ALA A 186 -2.86 10.28 -7.27
CA ALA A 186 -4.24 10.49 -7.69
C ALA A 186 -4.39 11.67 -8.65
N ARG A 187 -3.69 12.78 -8.41
CA ARG A 187 -3.72 13.95 -9.28
C ARG A 187 -3.24 13.62 -10.69
N GLN A 188 -2.11 12.90 -10.80
CA GLN A 188 -1.60 12.46 -12.09
C GLN A 188 -2.58 11.50 -12.79
N LEU A 189 -3.10 10.50 -12.08
CA LEU A 189 -4.08 9.56 -12.67
C LEU A 189 -5.37 10.26 -13.10
N LYS A 190 -5.92 11.15 -12.27
CA LYS A 190 -7.12 11.91 -12.59
C LYS A 190 -6.92 12.76 -13.85
N GLY A 191 -5.76 13.40 -14.00
CA GLY A 191 -5.43 14.19 -15.18
C GLY A 191 -5.43 13.36 -16.48
N GLU A 192 -4.94 12.13 -16.39
CA GLU A 192 -4.71 11.26 -17.56
C GLU A 192 -5.89 10.34 -17.93
N LEU A 193 -6.71 10.01 -16.93
CA LEU A 193 -7.85 9.08 -17.07
C LEU A 193 -9.20 9.79 -17.06
N ASP A 194 -9.27 11.00 -16.49
CA ASP A 194 -10.50 11.77 -16.27
C ASP A 194 -11.61 10.97 -15.55
N VAL A 195 -11.23 10.21 -14.51
CA VAL A 195 -12.15 9.47 -13.63
C VAL A 195 -11.92 9.82 -12.16
N PRO A 196 -12.90 9.61 -11.27
CA PRO A 196 -12.69 9.76 -9.83
C PRO A 196 -11.61 8.82 -9.29
N ILE A 197 -10.82 9.29 -8.33
CA ILE A 197 -9.79 8.51 -7.66
C ILE A 197 -10.06 8.48 -6.15
N GLY A 198 -10.22 7.29 -5.59
CA GLY A 198 -10.32 7.04 -4.16
C GLY A 198 -9.00 6.53 -3.58
N LEU A 199 -8.59 7.09 -2.44
CA LEU A 199 -7.37 6.72 -1.74
C LEU A 199 -7.70 6.14 -0.36
N LEU A 200 -7.42 4.85 -0.17
CA LEU A 200 -7.48 4.17 1.13
C LEU A 200 -6.13 4.35 1.84
N GLY A 201 -6.02 5.30 2.75
CA GLY A 201 -4.79 5.59 3.49
C GLY A 201 -4.60 4.68 4.71
N ALA A 202 -3.82 3.61 4.56
CA ALA A 202 -3.46 2.70 5.66
C ALA A 202 -1.94 2.63 5.82
N ASN A 203 -1.37 3.60 6.51
CA ASN A 203 0.07 3.84 6.64
C ASN A 203 0.41 4.30 8.06
N TRP A 204 1.60 3.94 8.56
CA TRP A 204 2.08 4.28 9.91
C TRP A 204 3.61 4.36 9.96
N GLY A 205 4.14 5.54 10.31
CA GLY A 205 5.56 5.80 10.59
C GLY A 205 6.32 4.74 11.39
N GLY A 206 7.56 4.46 10.95
CA GLY A 206 8.51 3.60 11.66
C GLY A 206 8.24 2.10 11.58
N THR A 207 7.18 1.65 10.89
CA THR A 207 6.85 0.22 10.84
C THR A 207 7.72 -0.58 9.87
N ARG A 208 8.10 -1.79 10.27
CA ARG A 208 8.65 -2.82 9.36
C ARG A 208 7.57 -3.38 8.42
N ILE A 209 7.93 -4.25 7.48
CA ILE A 209 7.01 -4.89 6.51
C ILE A 209 6.19 -6.05 7.09
N GLU A 210 6.71 -6.73 8.11
CA GLU A 210 6.13 -7.93 8.73
C GLU A 210 4.75 -7.70 9.35
N PRO A 211 4.48 -6.60 10.08
CA PRO A 211 3.16 -6.31 10.63
C PRO A 211 2.05 -6.22 9.59
N TRP A 212 2.37 -5.75 8.38
CA TRP A 212 1.43 -5.55 7.27
C TRP A 212 1.16 -6.83 6.46
N THR A 213 1.95 -7.87 6.69
CA THR A 213 1.93 -9.10 5.91
C THR A 213 0.90 -10.08 6.50
N PRO A 214 -0.08 -10.54 5.71
CA PRO A 214 -1.08 -11.49 6.20
C PRO A 214 -0.48 -12.89 6.38
N PRO A 215 -1.15 -13.78 7.15
CA PRO A 215 -0.69 -15.17 7.37
C PRO A 215 -0.40 -15.92 6.07
N ALA A 216 -1.24 -15.71 5.05
CA ALA A 216 -1.11 -16.38 3.77
C ALA A 216 0.11 -15.91 2.95
N GLY A 217 0.63 -14.72 3.25
CA GLY A 217 1.86 -14.18 2.68
C GLY A 217 3.09 -14.92 3.19
N PHE A 218 3.26 -15.00 4.52
CA PHE A 218 4.37 -15.72 5.14
C PHE A 218 4.41 -17.20 4.71
N LYS A 219 3.25 -17.86 4.66
CA LYS A 219 3.13 -19.26 4.20
C LYS A 219 3.49 -19.46 2.71
N SER A 220 3.54 -18.39 1.91
CA SER A 220 3.82 -18.48 0.47
C SER A 220 5.30 -18.38 0.11
N VAL A 221 6.18 -18.11 1.09
CA VAL A 221 7.60 -17.85 0.85
C VAL A 221 8.45 -18.76 1.74
N PRO A 222 9.17 -19.75 1.17
CA PRO A 222 9.98 -20.70 1.94
C PRO A 222 11.02 -20.06 2.87
N ALA A 223 11.65 -18.96 2.44
CA ALA A 223 12.63 -18.24 3.24
C ALA A 223 12.07 -17.63 4.53
N LEU A 224 10.73 -17.55 4.69
CA LEU A 224 10.05 -17.03 5.88
C LEU A 224 9.40 -18.13 6.72
N LYS A 225 9.81 -19.40 6.52
CA LYS A 225 9.28 -20.58 7.21
C LYS A 225 9.20 -20.40 8.73
N THR A 226 10.24 -19.83 9.36
CA THR A 226 10.27 -19.60 10.81
C THR A 226 9.11 -18.73 11.30
N ILE A 227 8.73 -17.67 10.57
CA ILE A 227 7.56 -16.87 10.91
C ILE A 227 6.29 -17.66 10.60
N ALA A 228 6.24 -18.34 9.46
CA ALA A 228 5.06 -19.08 8.99
C ALA A 228 4.65 -20.23 9.93
N GLU A 229 5.59 -20.93 10.55
CA GLU A 229 5.33 -22.03 11.50
C GLU A 229 4.88 -21.52 12.88
N ASN A 230 5.29 -20.30 13.26
CA ASN A 230 5.00 -19.69 14.56
C ASN A 230 3.89 -18.62 14.48
N LEU A 231 3.05 -18.62 13.45
CA LEU A 231 2.00 -17.61 13.26
C LEU A 231 1.01 -17.52 14.42
N LYS A 232 0.80 -18.61 15.17
CA LYS A 232 -0.05 -18.64 16.36
C LYS A 232 0.49 -17.78 17.51
N ASP A 233 1.80 -17.53 17.52
CA ASP A 233 2.48 -16.77 18.57
C ASP A 233 2.58 -15.28 18.21
N TYR A 234 1.91 -14.86 17.13
CA TYR A 234 1.88 -13.49 16.64
C TYR A 234 0.44 -12.95 16.59
N PRO A 235 0.25 -11.64 16.83
CA PRO A 235 1.29 -10.68 17.19
C PRO A 235 1.74 -10.79 18.65
N LYS A 236 3.01 -10.45 18.90
CA LYS A 236 3.57 -10.29 20.24
C LYS A 236 2.91 -9.11 20.95
N LYS A 237 2.77 -9.24 22.27
CA LYS A 237 2.30 -8.20 23.17
C LYS A 237 3.48 -7.69 24.01
N ASP A 238 3.44 -6.42 24.38
CA ASP A 238 4.39 -5.86 25.35
C ASP A 238 4.05 -6.31 26.79
N ASN A 239 4.86 -5.87 27.76
CA ASN A 239 4.69 -6.23 29.17
C ASN A 239 3.34 -5.78 29.76
N ASN A 240 2.65 -4.83 29.12
CA ASN A 240 1.35 -4.33 29.54
C ASN A 240 0.20 -5.04 28.78
N GLY A 241 0.49 -6.10 28.04
CA GLY A 241 -0.49 -6.85 27.25
C GLY A 241 -0.95 -6.13 25.97
N LYS A 242 -0.34 -4.99 25.61
CA LYS A 242 -0.71 -4.25 24.41
C LYS A 242 0.00 -4.83 23.19
N VAL A 243 -0.73 -4.93 22.07
CA VAL A 243 -0.18 -5.48 20.83
C VAL A 243 0.99 -4.62 20.33
N HIS A 244 2.14 -5.24 20.16
CA HIS A 244 3.32 -4.57 19.64
C HIS A 244 3.15 -4.33 18.14
N HIS A 245 3.06 -3.06 17.73
CA HIS A 245 2.77 -2.69 16.34
C HIS A 245 3.82 -3.14 15.31
N GLN A 246 5.06 -3.44 15.74
CA GLN A 246 6.10 -4.02 14.87
C GLN A 246 6.04 -5.54 14.78
N SER A 247 5.17 -6.18 15.56
CA SER A 247 5.01 -7.62 15.47
C SER A 247 4.34 -8.01 14.17
N ALA A 248 4.75 -9.15 13.60
CA ALA A 248 4.07 -9.77 12.46
C ALA A 248 2.55 -9.85 12.72
N LEU A 249 1.76 -9.68 11.65
CA LEU A 249 0.29 -9.64 11.65
C LEU A 249 -0.38 -8.42 12.30
N ALA A 250 0.28 -7.68 13.20
CA ALA A 250 -0.38 -6.68 14.05
C ALA A 250 -1.16 -5.62 13.25
N LEU A 251 -0.56 -5.08 12.18
CA LEU A 251 -1.17 -4.01 11.38
C LEU A 251 -2.04 -4.58 10.25
N TYR A 252 -1.72 -5.75 9.72
CA TYR A 252 -2.62 -6.47 8.84
C TYR A 252 -3.96 -6.71 9.55
N ASN A 253 -3.91 -7.19 10.78
CA ASN A 253 -5.07 -7.52 11.59
C ASN A 253 -5.97 -6.31 11.84
N GLY A 254 -5.40 -5.19 12.30
CA GLY A 254 -6.20 -4.04 12.72
C GLY A 254 -6.42 -2.94 11.68
N MET A 255 -5.59 -2.87 10.63
CA MET A 255 -5.64 -1.77 9.64
C MET A 255 -5.96 -2.23 8.20
N ILE A 256 -5.60 -3.47 7.82
CA ILE A 256 -5.80 -3.97 6.45
C ILE A 256 -6.99 -4.94 6.34
N SER A 257 -7.08 -5.91 7.26
CA SER A 257 -8.18 -6.87 7.34
C SER A 257 -9.57 -6.23 7.36
N PRO A 258 -9.83 -5.14 8.10
CA PRO A 258 -11.17 -4.53 8.09
C PRO A 258 -11.53 -3.85 6.76
N LEU A 259 -10.55 -3.61 5.87
CA LEU A 259 -10.80 -3.04 4.54
C LEU A 259 -11.20 -4.10 3.52
N LYS A 260 -10.94 -5.38 3.78
CA LYS A 260 -11.35 -6.43 2.84
C LYS A 260 -12.86 -6.71 3.00
N PRO A 261 -13.58 -7.01 1.92
CA PRO A 261 -13.12 -7.12 0.54
C PRO A 261 -13.33 -5.84 -0.30
N TYR A 262 -13.20 -4.61 0.25
CA TYR A 262 -13.43 -3.36 -0.51
C TYR A 262 -12.72 -3.41 -1.87
N GLY A 263 -13.45 -3.06 -2.93
CA GLY A 263 -12.93 -3.09 -4.28
C GLY A 263 -11.77 -2.11 -4.42
N ILE A 264 -10.59 -2.60 -4.80
CA ILE A 264 -9.43 -1.78 -5.14
C ILE A 264 -8.92 -2.14 -6.53
N ARG A 265 -8.34 -1.16 -7.23
CA ARG A 265 -7.58 -1.39 -8.46
C ARG A 265 -6.22 -2.00 -8.14
N GLY A 266 -5.53 -1.49 -7.12
CA GLY A 266 -4.17 -1.85 -6.78
C GLY A 266 -3.69 -1.18 -5.48
N ALA A 267 -2.40 -1.35 -5.18
CA ALA A 267 -1.75 -0.74 -4.01
C ALA A 267 -0.49 0.03 -4.40
N ILE A 268 -0.26 1.14 -3.70
CA ILE A 268 1.01 1.86 -3.68
C ILE A 268 1.67 1.71 -2.30
N TRP A 269 2.97 1.46 -2.28
CA TRP A 269 3.72 1.08 -1.09
C TRP A 269 5.03 1.85 -0.94
N TYR A 270 5.18 2.61 0.16
CA TYR A 270 6.43 3.28 0.48
C TYR A 270 6.88 2.91 1.89
N GLN A 271 7.81 1.93 1.94
CA GLN A 271 8.41 1.43 3.16
C GLN A 271 9.70 0.68 2.83
N GLY A 272 10.61 0.67 3.79
CA GLY A 272 11.81 -0.15 3.79
C GLY A 272 12.83 0.34 4.81
N GLU A 273 12.75 1.61 5.22
CA GLU A 273 13.71 2.27 6.11
C GLU A 273 13.84 1.51 7.43
N SER A 274 12.73 1.03 8.00
CA SER A 274 12.77 0.22 9.24
C SER A 274 13.27 -1.22 9.03
N ASN A 275 13.39 -1.68 7.78
CA ASN A 275 14.02 -2.95 7.40
C ASN A 275 15.43 -2.75 6.80
N ASN A 276 15.96 -1.52 6.80
CA ASN A 276 17.30 -1.26 6.28
C ASN A 276 18.35 -2.08 7.06
N GLY A 277 19.29 -2.68 6.33
CA GLY A 277 20.26 -3.67 6.84
C GLY A 277 19.86 -5.14 6.65
N GLU A 278 18.64 -5.44 6.17
CA GLU A 278 18.23 -6.83 5.90
C GLU A 278 18.66 -7.38 4.53
N GLY A 279 19.12 -6.51 3.61
CA GLY A 279 19.48 -6.90 2.26
C GLY A 279 18.38 -7.70 1.55
N MET A 280 18.77 -8.81 0.91
CA MET A 280 17.85 -9.66 0.13
C MET A 280 16.77 -10.38 0.96
N LEU A 281 16.86 -10.43 2.29
CA LEU A 281 15.75 -10.89 3.11
C LEU A 281 14.51 -9.98 2.94
N TYR A 282 14.71 -8.69 2.64
CA TYR A 282 13.62 -7.79 2.33
C TYR A 282 12.86 -8.20 1.05
N TYR A 283 13.56 -8.75 0.04
CA TYR A 283 12.93 -9.26 -1.18
C TYR A 283 11.99 -10.44 -0.87
N GLU A 284 12.41 -11.36 -0.01
CA GLU A 284 11.58 -12.46 0.48
C GLU A 284 10.32 -11.97 1.20
N LYS A 285 10.47 -10.96 2.08
CA LYS A 285 9.33 -10.31 2.76
C LYS A 285 8.42 -9.57 1.79
N LYS A 286 8.97 -8.94 0.76
CA LYS A 286 8.19 -8.28 -0.29
C LYS A 286 7.34 -9.28 -1.07
N LYS A 287 7.89 -10.45 -1.43
CA LYS A 287 7.12 -11.57 -2.03
C LYS A 287 5.94 -11.95 -1.12
N ALA A 288 6.19 -12.11 0.18
CA ALA A 288 5.15 -12.48 1.14
C ALA A 288 4.05 -11.42 1.24
N LEU A 289 4.41 -10.12 1.32
CA LEU A 289 3.43 -9.03 1.36
C LEU A 289 2.54 -9.04 0.10
N VAL A 290 3.16 -9.03 -1.10
CA VAL A 290 2.45 -8.96 -2.38
C VAL A 290 1.56 -10.18 -2.59
N ASN A 291 2.09 -11.40 -2.41
CA ASN A 291 1.32 -12.63 -2.54
C ASN A 291 0.19 -12.71 -1.52
N GLY A 292 0.47 -12.28 -0.29
CA GLY A 292 -0.49 -12.19 0.79
C GLY A 292 -1.68 -11.29 0.43
N TRP A 293 -1.42 -10.07 -0.01
CA TRP A 293 -2.48 -9.11 -0.37
C TRP A 293 -3.27 -9.57 -1.61
N ARG A 294 -2.59 -10.13 -2.62
CA ARG A 294 -3.27 -10.76 -3.76
C ARG A 294 -4.24 -11.85 -3.35
N LYS A 295 -3.88 -12.66 -2.34
CA LYS A 295 -4.76 -13.69 -1.79
C LYS A 295 -5.91 -13.11 -0.96
N VAL A 296 -5.65 -12.07 -0.16
CA VAL A 296 -6.67 -11.36 0.64
C VAL A 296 -7.76 -10.75 -0.26
N TRP A 297 -7.36 -10.06 -1.34
CA TRP A 297 -8.28 -9.48 -2.31
C TRP A 297 -8.76 -10.43 -3.40
N LYS A 298 -8.29 -11.69 -3.40
CA LYS A 298 -8.59 -12.71 -4.42
C LYS A 298 -8.30 -12.22 -5.85
N ASN A 299 -7.23 -11.43 -6.01
CA ASN A 299 -6.77 -10.92 -7.28
C ASN A 299 -5.28 -11.28 -7.47
N LYS A 300 -5.00 -12.36 -8.22
CA LYS A 300 -3.62 -12.83 -8.48
C LYS A 300 -2.77 -11.83 -9.27
N LYS A 301 -3.41 -10.87 -9.95
CA LYS A 301 -2.76 -9.84 -10.77
C LYS A 301 -2.92 -8.45 -10.15
N LEU A 302 -3.22 -8.36 -8.85
CA LEU A 302 -3.35 -7.07 -8.17
C LEU A 302 -2.07 -6.25 -8.40
N PRO A 303 -2.16 -5.08 -9.05
CA PRO A 303 -1.05 -4.18 -9.27
C PRO A 303 -0.48 -3.73 -7.92
N PHE A 304 0.83 -3.76 -7.80
CA PHE A 304 1.52 -3.38 -6.58
C PHE A 304 2.75 -2.53 -6.93
N TYR A 305 2.63 -1.22 -6.75
CA TYR A 305 3.70 -0.27 -7.06
C TYR A 305 4.37 0.21 -5.79
N PHE A 306 5.69 0.31 -5.82
CA PHE A 306 6.45 0.65 -4.63
C PHE A 306 7.56 1.64 -4.90
N VAL A 307 8.14 2.18 -3.83
CA VAL A 307 9.16 3.21 -3.91
C VAL A 307 10.49 2.63 -3.45
N GLN A 308 11.54 2.79 -4.26
CA GLN A 308 12.92 2.54 -3.85
C GLN A 308 13.36 3.67 -2.91
N LEU A 309 14.01 3.34 -1.80
CA LEU A 309 14.31 4.33 -0.75
C LEU A 309 15.18 5.47 -1.26
N ALA A 310 15.03 6.65 -0.65
CA ALA A 310 15.93 7.77 -0.91
C ALA A 310 17.26 7.59 -0.15
N PRO A 311 18.36 8.16 -0.63
CA PRO A 311 19.64 8.24 0.07
C PRO A 311 19.47 8.90 1.44
N PHE A 312 20.13 8.37 2.46
CA PHE A 312 20.14 8.92 3.80
C PHE A 312 21.33 8.37 4.58
N LYS A 313 22.01 9.24 5.34
CA LYS A 313 23.14 8.84 6.17
C LYS A 313 22.66 8.25 7.50
N TYR A 314 22.71 6.93 7.65
CA TYR A 314 22.28 6.23 8.87
C TYR A 314 23.35 6.21 9.98
N GLY A 315 23.96 7.37 10.28
CA GLY A 315 24.99 7.50 11.32
C GLY A 315 26.15 6.52 11.11
N ASN A 316 26.52 5.77 12.16
CA ASN A 316 27.65 4.83 12.15
C ASN A 316 27.29 3.43 11.60
N ARG A 317 26.13 3.26 10.95
CA ARG A 317 25.79 1.98 10.30
C ARG A 317 26.68 1.70 9.10
N ASN A 318 26.68 0.45 8.66
CA ASN A 318 27.40 0.07 7.44
C ASN A 318 26.84 0.88 6.25
N PRO A 319 27.67 1.66 5.54
CA PRO A 319 27.20 2.52 4.45
C PRO A 319 26.63 1.75 3.27
N HIS A 320 26.79 0.42 3.21
CA HIS A 320 26.24 -0.43 2.16
C HIS A 320 24.88 -1.04 2.52
N ASP A 321 24.37 -0.87 3.74
CA ASP A 321 23.08 -1.44 4.17
C ASP A 321 21.93 -0.97 3.27
N LEU A 322 21.92 0.33 2.95
CA LEU A 322 20.91 0.94 2.09
C LEU A 322 21.01 0.42 0.64
N ALA A 323 22.22 0.18 0.15
CA ALA A 323 22.42 -0.42 -1.17
C ALA A 323 21.92 -1.87 -1.22
N GLY A 324 22.05 -2.62 -0.12
CA GLY A 324 21.48 -3.96 0.02
C GLY A 324 19.96 -3.98 -0.10
N ILE A 325 19.26 -3.04 0.56
CA ILE A 325 17.79 -2.96 0.42
C ILE A 325 17.38 -2.35 -0.93
N TRP A 326 18.15 -1.45 -1.53
CA TRP A 326 17.93 -0.99 -2.90
C TRP A 326 17.97 -2.13 -3.90
N GLN A 327 18.93 -3.04 -3.77
CA GLN A 327 19.01 -4.25 -4.58
C GLN A 327 17.79 -5.15 -4.35
N ALA A 328 17.35 -5.34 -3.11
CA ALA A 328 16.14 -6.11 -2.80
C ALA A 328 14.86 -5.47 -3.38
N GLN A 329 14.79 -4.14 -3.39
CA GLN A 329 13.69 -3.39 -4.01
C GLN A 329 13.74 -3.49 -5.54
N LEU A 330 14.92 -3.41 -6.15
CA LEU A 330 15.08 -3.66 -7.59
C LEU A 330 14.65 -5.08 -7.96
N SER A 331 15.13 -6.10 -7.24
CA SER A 331 14.75 -7.50 -7.45
C SER A 331 13.26 -7.75 -7.23
N ALA A 332 12.57 -6.95 -6.41
CA ALA A 332 11.11 -7.07 -6.26
C ALA A 332 10.32 -6.81 -7.55
N LEU A 333 10.93 -6.21 -8.59
CA LEU A 333 10.34 -6.10 -9.92
C LEU A 333 10.19 -7.44 -10.65
N GLU A 334 10.89 -8.50 -10.22
CA GLU A 334 10.68 -9.87 -10.72
C GLU A 334 9.30 -10.41 -10.35
N ILE A 335 8.66 -9.86 -9.31
CA ILE A 335 7.29 -10.22 -8.95
C ILE A 335 6.37 -9.65 -10.04
N PRO A 336 5.57 -10.47 -10.75
CA PRO A 336 4.71 -9.99 -11.83
C PRO A 336 3.74 -8.91 -11.37
N HIS A 337 3.36 -7.98 -12.26
CA HIS A 337 2.45 -6.86 -11.98
C HIS A 337 2.91 -5.93 -10.85
N THR A 338 4.22 -5.70 -10.78
CA THR A 338 4.83 -4.70 -9.91
C THR A 338 5.53 -3.61 -10.73
N GLY A 339 5.96 -2.56 -10.04
CA GLY A 339 6.60 -1.38 -10.60
C GLY A 339 7.23 -0.56 -9.48
N MET A 340 8.28 0.19 -9.81
CA MET A 340 9.14 0.84 -8.83
C MET A 340 9.41 2.29 -9.20
N ALA A 341 9.08 3.22 -8.29
CA ALA A 341 9.54 4.59 -8.35
C ALA A 341 10.93 4.67 -7.70
N VAL A 342 11.95 4.98 -8.51
CA VAL A 342 13.30 5.30 -8.02
C VAL A 342 13.28 6.71 -7.42
N THR A 343 14.04 6.99 -6.35
CA THR A 343 14.03 8.30 -5.65
C THR A 343 15.41 8.83 -5.29
N THR A 344 16.47 8.28 -5.88
CA THR A 344 17.87 8.61 -5.61
C THR A 344 18.27 10.06 -5.94
N ASP A 345 17.46 10.74 -6.76
CA ASP A 345 17.67 12.09 -7.28
C ASP A 345 16.79 13.17 -6.62
N ILE A 346 15.81 12.78 -5.80
CA ILE A 346 14.79 13.70 -5.24
C ILE A 346 14.77 13.74 -3.71
N GLY A 347 15.83 13.23 -3.07
CA GLY A 347 16.08 13.33 -1.64
C GLY A 347 17.35 14.10 -1.31
N ASN A 348 17.85 13.92 -0.10
CA ASN A 348 19.19 14.33 0.30
C ASN A 348 19.67 13.44 1.46
N THR A 349 20.98 13.39 1.68
CA THR A 349 21.58 12.49 2.67
C THR A 349 21.34 12.89 4.14
N ARG A 350 20.72 14.04 4.39
CA ARG A 350 20.49 14.62 5.73
C ARG A 350 19.04 14.50 6.22
N ASP A 351 18.10 14.19 5.34
CA ASP A 351 16.68 14.05 5.67
C ASP A 351 16.11 12.74 5.13
N ILE A 352 15.75 11.83 6.04
CA ILE A 352 15.14 10.54 5.72
C ILE A 352 13.74 10.69 5.10
N HIS A 353 13.14 11.88 5.15
CA HIS A 353 11.82 12.17 4.61
C HIS A 353 11.88 13.20 3.46
N PRO A 354 12.26 12.77 2.23
CA PRO A 354 12.39 13.68 1.09
C PRO A 354 11.07 14.41 0.81
N LYS A 355 11.12 15.75 0.70
CA LYS A 355 9.93 16.60 0.57
C LYS A 355 9.27 16.57 -0.81
N ASN A 356 10.01 16.22 -1.87
CA ASN A 356 9.47 16.13 -3.24
C ASN A 356 8.60 14.86 -3.40
N LYS A 357 7.44 14.87 -2.74
CA LYS A 357 6.45 13.78 -2.83
C LYS A 357 5.67 13.84 -4.15
N GLN A 358 5.67 15.00 -4.82
CA GLN A 358 5.10 15.20 -6.15
C GLN A 358 5.68 14.19 -7.13
N GLU A 359 7.00 14.14 -7.21
CA GLU A 359 7.69 13.27 -8.15
C GLU A 359 7.56 11.79 -7.78
N VAL A 360 7.53 11.45 -6.48
CA VAL A 360 7.24 10.08 -6.02
C VAL A 360 5.85 9.63 -6.49
N GLY A 361 4.82 10.44 -6.26
CA GLY A 361 3.46 10.16 -6.68
C GLY A 361 3.33 10.07 -8.21
N ARG A 362 3.96 11.00 -8.95
CA ARG A 362 3.99 11.00 -10.41
C ARG A 362 4.63 9.72 -10.96
N ARG A 363 5.82 9.35 -10.48
CA ARG A 363 6.53 8.13 -10.93
C ARG A 363 5.73 6.86 -10.70
N LEU A 364 5.06 6.74 -9.56
CA LEU A 364 4.13 5.62 -9.31
C LEU A 364 2.94 5.64 -10.29
N ALA A 365 2.40 6.81 -10.62
CA ALA A 365 1.31 6.95 -11.56
C ALA A 365 1.72 6.59 -12.99
N LEU A 366 2.94 6.92 -13.42
CA LEU A 366 3.45 6.51 -14.75
C LEU A 366 3.43 4.98 -14.90
N TRP A 367 3.85 4.24 -13.88
CA TRP A 367 3.76 2.77 -13.86
C TRP A 367 2.31 2.29 -14.01
N ALA A 368 1.39 2.86 -13.25
CA ALA A 368 -0.03 2.51 -13.34
C ALA A 368 -0.61 2.82 -14.73
N LEU A 369 -0.32 3.99 -15.30
CA LEU A 369 -0.79 4.41 -16.61
C LEU A 369 -0.30 3.46 -17.71
N ALA A 370 0.98 3.11 -17.71
CA ALA A 370 1.56 2.22 -18.70
C ALA A 370 1.10 0.76 -18.53
N LYS A 371 1.06 0.24 -17.29
CA LYS A 371 0.86 -1.20 -17.03
C LYS A 371 -0.59 -1.59 -16.73
N ASN A 372 -1.43 -0.68 -16.26
CA ASN A 372 -2.85 -0.98 -15.98
C ASN A 372 -3.82 -0.31 -16.93
N TYR A 373 -3.48 0.88 -17.42
CA TYR A 373 -4.40 1.67 -18.24
C TYR A 373 -3.98 1.72 -19.72
N GLY A 374 -2.95 0.97 -20.11
CA GLY A 374 -2.60 0.73 -21.51
C GLY A 374 -2.04 1.94 -22.25
N LYS A 375 -1.57 2.97 -21.55
CA LYS A 375 -0.94 4.16 -22.16
C LYS A 375 0.45 3.77 -22.70
N LYS A 376 0.55 3.55 -24.01
CA LYS A 376 1.73 2.95 -24.66
C LYS A 376 2.94 3.90 -24.77
N ASP A 377 2.70 5.20 -24.90
CA ASP A 377 3.76 6.18 -25.20
C ASP A 377 4.36 6.83 -23.94
N ILE A 378 3.97 6.37 -22.76
CA ILE A 378 4.49 6.90 -21.50
C ILE A 378 5.81 6.20 -21.15
N ILE A 379 6.87 7.00 -21.00
CA ILE A 379 8.11 6.53 -20.38
C ILE A 379 7.88 6.47 -18.87
N TYR A 380 7.77 5.26 -18.33
CA TYR A 380 7.30 5.05 -16.95
C TYR A 380 8.37 4.64 -15.93
N SER A 381 9.61 4.43 -16.38
CA SER A 381 10.74 4.08 -15.52
C SER A 381 12.02 4.68 -16.07
N GLY A 382 12.97 4.96 -15.18
CA GLY A 382 14.37 5.18 -15.53
C GLY A 382 15.11 3.86 -15.79
N PRO A 383 16.40 3.92 -16.13
CA PRO A 383 17.20 2.74 -16.46
C PRO A 383 17.20 1.70 -15.33
N LEU A 384 16.90 0.44 -15.68
CA LEU A 384 16.92 -0.69 -14.76
C LEU A 384 17.94 -1.71 -15.27
N PHE A 385 18.90 -2.07 -14.43
CA PHE A 385 19.98 -2.99 -14.81
C PHE A 385 19.40 -4.31 -15.35
N LYS A 386 19.90 -4.75 -16.51
CA LYS A 386 19.48 -5.99 -17.18
C LYS A 386 20.63 -6.99 -17.23
N SER A 387 21.78 -6.54 -17.75
CA SER A 387 22.94 -7.39 -18.00
C SER A 387 24.16 -6.51 -18.24
N PHE A 388 25.32 -7.14 -18.34
CA PHE A 388 26.54 -6.48 -18.77
C PHE A 388 27.38 -7.42 -19.63
N ASN A 389 28.17 -6.83 -20.53
CA ASN A 389 29.17 -7.54 -21.33
C ASN A 389 30.55 -7.00 -21.00
N LYS A 390 31.55 -7.89 -21.01
CA LYS A 390 32.95 -7.52 -20.83
C LYS A 390 33.59 -7.35 -22.20
N LYS A 391 34.22 -6.20 -22.45
CA LYS A 391 34.95 -5.93 -23.69
C LYS A 391 36.31 -5.32 -23.35
N ASN A 392 37.38 -6.09 -23.53
CA ASN A 392 38.73 -5.70 -23.12
C ASN A 392 38.77 -5.31 -21.62
N GLN A 393 39.14 -4.06 -21.33
CA GLN A 393 39.22 -3.49 -19.99
C GLN A 393 37.93 -2.74 -19.56
N SER A 394 36.86 -2.87 -20.35
CA SER A 394 35.60 -2.17 -20.14
C SER A 394 34.44 -3.14 -19.85
N ILE A 395 33.46 -2.64 -19.12
CA ILE A 395 32.14 -3.23 -19.00
C ILE A 395 31.15 -2.37 -19.79
N ILE A 396 30.37 -3.01 -20.66
CA ILE A 396 29.24 -2.41 -21.36
C ILE A 396 27.97 -2.83 -20.61
N VAL A 397 27.25 -1.86 -20.04
CA VAL A 397 26.04 -2.11 -19.25
C VAL A 397 24.81 -1.99 -20.13
N GLN A 398 23.90 -2.95 -19.99
CA GLN A 398 22.61 -2.96 -20.65
C GLN A 398 21.52 -2.71 -19.61
N PHE A 399 20.60 -1.81 -19.93
CA PHE A 399 19.44 -1.51 -19.10
C PHE A 399 18.15 -1.82 -19.86
N ASN A 400 17.09 -2.12 -19.13
CA ASN A 400 15.75 -1.78 -19.61
C ASN A 400 15.54 -0.27 -19.41
N HIS A 401 14.67 0.37 -20.20
CA HIS A 401 14.35 1.80 -20.06
C HIS A 401 15.53 2.76 -20.30
N ASP A 402 16.37 2.41 -21.27
CA ASP A 402 17.65 3.04 -21.63
C ASP A 402 17.56 4.11 -22.72
N LYS A 403 16.37 4.41 -23.26
CA LYS A 403 16.24 5.42 -24.31
C LYS A 403 16.75 6.79 -23.84
N GLY A 404 17.81 7.29 -24.47
CA GLY A 404 18.39 8.62 -24.22
C GLY A 404 19.18 8.73 -22.91
N LEU A 405 19.98 7.71 -22.56
CA LEU A 405 20.88 7.78 -21.39
C LEU A 405 21.72 9.07 -21.39
N LYS A 406 21.72 9.78 -20.26
CA LYS A 406 22.50 11.00 -20.06
C LYS A 406 22.73 11.28 -18.58
N SER A 407 23.59 12.25 -18.27
CA SER A 407 23.62 12.84 -16.93
C SER A 407 22.45 13.82 -16.75
N SER A 408 21.94 13.93 -15.52
CA SER A 408 20.87 14.87 -15.17
C SER A 408 21.34 16.33 -15.06
N ASN A 409 22.64 16.56 -15.09
CA ASN A 409 23.28 17.84 -14.76
C ASN A 409 24.45 18.20 -15.68
N ASP A 410 24.57 17.53 -16.84
CA ASP A 410 25.64 17.73 -17.83
C ASP A 410 27.07 17.55 -17.31
N LYS A 411 27.23 16.94 -16.13
CA LYS A 411 28.52 16.53 -15.55
C LYS A 411 28.85 15.07 -15.88
N PRO A 412 30.11 14.63 -15.73
CA PRO A 412 30.47 13.22 -15.84
C PRO A 412 29.57 12.32 -14.99
N LEU A 413 29.31 11.11 -15.47
CA LEU A 413 28.53 10.13 -14.72
C LEU A 413 29.30 9.67 -13.47
N THR A 414 28.57 9.48 -12.38
CA THR A 414 29.15 9.25 -11.04
C THR A 414 28.68 7.93 -10.42
N HIS A 415 29.35 7.52 -9.34
CA HIS A 415 28.98 6.37 -8.49
C HIS A 415 29.05 5.00 -9.18
N PHE A 416 29.94 4.83 -10.14
CA PHE A 416 30.28 3.52 -10.71
C PHE A 416 31.50 2.93 -10.03
N GLU A 417 31.44 1.63 -9.76
CA GLU A 417 32.57 0.87 -9.27
C GLU A 417 32.70 -0.45 -10.03
N LEU A 418 33.95 -0.84 -10.29
CA LEU A 418 34.31 -2.11 -10.91
C LEU A 418 35.02 -3.00 -9.89
N GLN A 419 34.78 -4.30 -9.98
CA GLN A 419 35.49 -5.31 -9.20
C GLN A 419 36.45 -6.08 -10.11
N GLY A 420 37.73 -6.17 -9.73
CA GLY A 420 38.71 -7.01 -10.40
C GLY A 420 38.63 -8.48 -9.99
N SER A 421 39.60 -9.28 -10.44
CA SER A 421 39.74 -10.68 -10.01
C SER A 421 40.15 -10.83 -8.55
N ASP A 422 40.74 -9.79 -7.96
CA ASP A 422 41.12 -9.72 -6.55
C ASP A 422 39.93 -9.49 -5.59
N GLY A 423 38.72 -9.28 -6.15
CA GLY A 423 37.50 -9.08 -5.39
C GLY A 423 37.34 -7.67 -4.81
N LYS A 424 38.28 -6.75 -5.06
CA LYS A 424 38.20 -5.37 -4.54
C LYS A 424 37.37 -4.49 -5.47
N TRP A 425 36.51 -3.68 -4.88
CA TRP A 425 35.73 -2.65 -5.59
C TRP A 425 36.55 -1.38 -5.69
N VAL A 426 36.64 -0.82 -6.90
CA VAL A 426 37.33 0.46 -7.15
C VAL A 426 36.42 1.41 -7.92
N PRO A 427 36.57 2.74 -7.73
CA PRO A 427 35.89 3.73 -8.55
C PRO A 427 36.16 3.53 -10.05
N ALA A 428 35.16 3.81 -10.87
CA ALA A 428 35.20 3.67 -12.30
C ALA A 428 34.61 4.89 -13.02
N GLU A 429 35.14 5.17 -14.20
CA GLU A 429 34.66 6.21 -15.10
C GLU A 429 33.59 5.61 -16.01
N ALA A 430 32.50 6.36 -16.24
CA ALA A 430 31.39 5.91 -17.09
C ALA A 430 31.02 6.98 -18.11
N HIS A 431 30.74 6.57 -19.34
CA HIS A 431 30.29 7.44 -20.43
C HIS A 431 29.27 6.72 -21.32
N VAL A 432 28.40 7.51 -21.95
CA VAL A 432 27.41 7.00 -22.91
C VAL A 432 27.98 7.16 -24.31
N HIS A 433 28.05 6.07 -25.06
CA HIS A 433 28.47 6.07 -26.47
C HIS A 433 27.50 5.21 -27.28
N ALA A 434 26.93 5.78 -28.35
CA ALA A 434 25.96 5.09 -29.22
C ALA A 434 24.80 4.40 -28.46
N SER A 435 24.29 5.03 -27.40
CA SER A 435 23.27 4.50 -26.47
C SER A 435 23.71 3.38 -25.53
N GLU A 436 24.99 2.98 -25.56
CA GLU A 436 25.57 2.04 -24.60
C GLU A 436 26.25 2.78 -23.46
N LEU A 437 26.09 2.28 -22.22
CA LEU A 437 26.86 2.76 -21.08
C LEU A 437 28.16 1.95 -20.96
N ILE A 438 29.29 2.61 -21.19
CA ILE A 438 30.62 2.01 -21.10
C ILE A 438 31.27 2.45 -19.78
N VAL A 439 31.78 1.48 -19.03
CA VAL A 439 32.41 1.69 -17.72
C VAL A 439 33.81 1.12 -17.71
N THR A 440 34.79 1.92 -17.30
CA THR A 440 36.22 1.60 -17.31
C THR A 440 36.91 2.03 -16.03
N SER A 441 38.03 1.39 -15.69
CA SER A 441 38.89 1.83 -14.59
C SER A 441 40.36 1.70 -14.99
N LYS A 442 41.18 2.67 -14.58
CA LYS A 442 42.63 2.67 -14.83
C LYS A 442 43.36 1.55 -14.08
N THR A 443 42.77 1.03 -13.01
CA THR A 443 43.39 0.03 -12.12
C THR A 443 42.79 -1.37 -12.27
N VAL A 444 41.69 -1.53 -13.01
CA VAL A 444 41.06 -2.84 -13.25
C VAL A 444 41.13 -3.20 -14.73
N SER A 445 42.15 -3.96 -15.10
CA SER A 445 42.38 -4.42 -16.48
C SER A 445 41.44 -5.56 -16.90
N LYS A 446 40.89 -6.33 -15.96
CA LYS A 446 39.97 -7.45 -16.21
C LYS A 446 38.76 -7.37 -15.28
N PRO A 447 37.77 -6.51 -15.58
CA PRO A 447 36.62 -6.32 -14.70
C PRO A 447 35.74 -7.56 -14.67
N LYS A 448 35.39 -8.01 -13.45
CA LYS A 448 34.56 -9.18 -13.17
C LYS A 448 33.11 -8.77 -12.89
N ASN A 449 32.91 -7.77 -12.05
CA ASN A 449 31.61 -7.27 -11.64
C ASN A 449 31.56 -5.74 -11.72
N ILE A 450 30.35 -5.20 -11.72
CA ILE A 450 30.03 -3.78 -11.70
C ILE A 450 28.94 -3.50 -10.67
N ARG A 451 29.00 -2.34 -10.02
CA ARG A 451 27.91 -1.81 -9.21
C ARG A 451 27.76 -0.31 -9.43
N PHE A 452 26.57 0.19 -9.15
CA PHE A 452 26.19 1.58 -9.33
C PHE A 452 25.40 2.06 -8.11
N GLY A 453 25.77 3.24 -7.59
CA GLY A 453 25.09 3.85 -6.45
C GLY A 453 25.18 3.00 -5.18
N TRP A 454 26.32 2.35 -4.92
CA TRP A 454 26.44 1.35 -3.84
C TRP A 454 26.87 1.96 -2.49
N ASN A 455 26.24 3.07 -2.09
CA ASN A 455 26.49 3.75 -0.82
C ASN A 455 25.22 4.48 -0.35
N GLN A 456 24.95 4.50 0.96
CA GLN A 456 23.77 5.17 1.52
C GLN A 456 23.72 6.68 1.23
N GLU A 457 24.86 7.30 0.94
CA GLU A 457 25.01 8.70 0.57
C GLU A 457 25.04 8.92 -0.96
N ALA A 458 24.76 7.88 -1.76
CA ALA A 458 24.85 7.97 -3.21
C ALA A 458 23.71 8.81 -3.81
N GLU A 459 24.07 9.94 -4.43
CA GLU A 459 23.18 10.83 -5.20
C GLU A 459 23.62 10.82 -6.68
N PRO A 460 23.44 9.70 -7.40
CA PRO A 460 23.95 9.55 -8.76
C PRO A 460 23.15 10.36 -9.79
N ASN A 461 23.80 10.70 -10.89
CA ASN A 461 23.25 11.56 -11.94
C ASN A 461 22.85 10.83 -13.24
N LEU A 462 22.87 9.50 -13.31
CA LEU A 462 22.44 8.78 -14.52
C LEU A 462 20.91 8.77 -14.65
N VAL A 463 20.40 9.31 -15.75
CA VAL A 463 18.97 9.32 -16.11
C VAL A 463 18.78 8.84 -17.55
N ASN A 464 17.53 8.53 -17.94
CA ASN A 464 17.17 8.39 -19.35
C ASN A 464 16.71 9.71 -19.97
N GLY A 465 16.27 9.67 -21.23
CA GLY A 465 15.87 10.86 -22.00
C GLY A 465 14.67 11.58 -21.41
N ALA A 466 13.84 10.90 -20.62
CA ALA A 466 12.72 11.48 -19.88
C ALA A 466 13.10 12.08 -18.52
N GLY A 467 14.39 12.05 -18.16
CA GLY A 467 14.88 12.53 -16.87
C GLY A 467 14.55 11.59 -15.69
N LEU A 468 14.17 10.33 -15.95
CA LEU A 468 13.94 9.36 -14.87
C LEU A 468 15.26 8.68 -14.47
N PRO A 469 15.57 8.60 -13.16
CA PRO A 469 16.87 8.12 -12.67
C PRO A 469 17.05 6.62 -12.80
N ALA A 470 18.31 6.21 -12.99
CA ALA A 470 18.70 4.82 -12.93
C ALA A 470 18.61 4.30 -11.49
N SER A 471 18.13 3.06 -11.33
CA SER A 471 18.14 2.37 -10.04
C SER A 471 19.58 1.96 -9.68
N PRO A 472 20.02 2.13 -8.42
CA PRO A 472 21.20 1.43 -7.89
C PRO A 472 21.12 -0.08 -8.12
N PHE A 473 22.27 -0.71 -8.35
CA PHE A 473 22.38 -2.15 -8.59
C PHE A 473 23.78 -2.68 -8.29
N THR A 474 23.90 -3.99 -8.13
CA THR A 474 25.16 -4.74 -8.24
C THR A 474 25.00 -5.93 -9.18
N SER A 475 26.04 -6.25 -9.95
CA SER A 475 26.10 -7.48 -10.75
C SER A 475 26.64 -8.67 -9.96
N GLU A 476 27.21 -8.42 -8.77
CA GLU A 476 27.68 -9.48 -7.90
C GLU A 476 26.48 -10.28 -7.39
N LYS A 477 26.46 -11.58 -7.69
CA LYS A 477 25.43 -12.47 -7.15
C LYS A 477 25.65 -12.60 -5.65
N SER A 478 24.63 -12.22 -4.88
CA SER A 478 24.56 -12.55 -3.45
C SER A 478 24.67 -14.07 -3.28
N LYS A 479 25.66 -14.52 -2.51
CA LYS A 479 25.87 -15.92 -2.16
C LYS A 479 24.72 -16.47 -1.33
#